data_AF-A0A0F9DBA6-F1
#
_entry.id   AF-A0A0F9DBA6-F1
#
_cell.length_a   1.000
_cell.length_b   1.000
_cell.length_c   1.000
_cell.angle_alpha   90.00
_cell.angle_beta   90.00
_cell.angle_gamma   90.00
#
_symmetry.space_group_name_H-M   'P 1'
#
loop_
_entity.id
_entity.type
_entity.pdbx_description
1 polymer ?
#
loop_
_entity_poly.entity_id
_entity_poly.type
_entity_poly.pdbx_seq_one_letter_code
_entity_poly.pdbx_strand_id
1 'polypeptide(L)' 'MKSQIKRFFCWMGWHSFPQGFAHLYHDGASEHAKCKWCGYEGMVDSQGNLF' A
#
# COMPACT_ATOMS: atom_id res chain seq x y z
N MET A 1 -3.48 -5.53 -16.65
CA MET A 1 -3.07 -4.17 -17.07
C MET A 1 -3.24 -3.23 -15.88
N LYS A 2 -2.18 -2.59 -15.37
CA LYS A 2 -2.31 -1.58 -14.30
C LYS A 2 -2.84 -0.29 -14.95
N SER A 3 -4.05 0.15 -14.61
CA SER A 3 -4.65 1.36 -15.21
C SER A 3 -3.77 2.58 -14.93
N GLN A 4 -3.74 3.54 -15.86
CA GLN A 4 -3.00 4.81 -15.68
C GLN A 4 -3.41 5.53 -14.39
N ILE A 5 -4.69 5.41 -14.02
CA ILE A 5 -5.26 5.92 -12.77
C ILE A 5 -4.56 5.35 -11.54
N LYS A 6 -4.29 4.03 -11.49
CA LYS A 6 -3.57 3.40 -10.36
C LYS A 6 -2.15 3.92 -10.21
N ARG A 7 -1.47 4.18 -11.34
CA ARG A 7 -0.13 4.77 -11.34
C ARG A 7 -0.14 6.21 -10.82
N PHE A 8 -1.11 7.02 -11.25
CA PHE A 8 -1.27 8.40 -10.78
C PHE A 8 -1.53 8.46 -9.27
N PHE A 9 -2.45 7.63 -8.74
CA PHE A 9 -2.70 7.57 -7.31
C PHE A 9 -1.46 7.14 -6.51
N CYS A 10 -0.77 6.08 -6.94
CA CYS A 10 0.48 5.67 -6.29
C CYS A 10 1.57 6.77 -6.34
N TRP A 11 1.64 7.55 -7.42
CA TRP A 11 2.58 8.65 -7.52
C TRP A 11 2.26 9.79 -6.54
N MET A 12 0.99 10.02 -6.22
CA MET A 12 0.57 10.96 -5.18
C MET A 12 0.71 10.39 -3.74
N GLY A 13 1.32 9.21 -3.57
CA GLY A 13 1.41 8.51 -2.28
C GLY A 13 0.12 7.81 -1.87
N TRP A 14 -0.90 7.77 -2.74
CA TRP A 14 -2.14 7.08 -2.46
C TRP A 14 -2.06 5.61 -2.86
N HIS A 15 -1.50 4.83 -1.95
CA HIS A 15 -1.40 3.38 -2.07
C HIS A 15 -2.70 2.71 -1.58
N SER A 16 -3.75 2.78 -2.39
CA SER A 16 -4.90 1.84 -2.41
C SER A 16 -5.30 1.14 -1.09
N PHE A 17 -6.26 1.68 -0.32
CA PHE A 17 -6.95 1.05 0.84
C PHE A 17 -7.24 -0.46 0.63
N PRO A 18 -7.43 -1.26 1.70
CA PRO A 18 -6.81 -2.56 2.02
C PRO A 18 -6.86 -3.67 0.95
N GLN A 19 -7.68 -3.53 -0.08
CA GLN A 19 -7.66 -4.41 -1.24
C GLN A 19 -6.47 -4.12 -2.19
N GLY A 20 -5.88 -2.92 -2.10
CA GLY A 20 -4.79 -2.44 -2.96
C GLY A 20 -3.38 -2.89 -2.57
N PHE A 21 -3.20 -3.43 -1.36
CA PHE A 21 -1.91 -3.95 -0.88
C PHE A 21 -2.00 -5.40 -0.40
N ALA A 22 -0.85 -6.04 -0.24
CA ALA A 22 -0.67 -7.37 0.34
C ALA A 22 0.10 -7.24 1.64
N HIS A 23 -0.41 -7.82 2.71
CA HIS A 23 0.31 -7.89 3.98
C HIS A 23 1.61 -8.69 3.80
N LEU A 24 2.71 -8.20 4.40
CA LEU A 24 4.00 -8.85 4.38
C LEU A 24 4.30 -9.50 5.74
N TYR A 25 4.44 -8.69 6.78
CA TYR A 25 4.75 -9.14 8.13
C TYR A 25 4.34 -8.08 9.16
N HIS A 26 4.26 -8.50 10.43
CA HIS A 26 4.10 -7.62 11.57
C HIS A 26 5.38 -7.69 12.42
N ASP A 27 6.00 -6.55 12.70
CA ASP A 27 7.29 -6.49 13.41
C ASP A 27 7.16 -6.40 14.94
N GLY A 28 5.93 -6.44 15.45
CA GLY A 28 5.61 -6.29 16.87
C GLY A 28 5.14 -4.89 17.26
N ALA A 29 5.33 -3.89 16.39
CA ALA A 29 4.85 -2.52 16.58
C ALA A 29 3.97 -2.03 15.44
N SER A 30 4.18 -2.51 14.22
CA SER A 30 3.53 -2.04 13.01
C SER A 30 3.29 -3.18 12.01
N GLU A 31 2.22 -3.02 11.24
CA GLU A 31 1.90 -3.89 10.11
C GLU A 31 2.63 -3.38 8.86
N HIS A 32 3.39 -4.24 8.20
CA HIS A 32 4.09 -3.94 6.96
C HIS A 32 3.35 -4.56 5.77
N ALA A 33 3.16 -3.80 4.70
CA ALA A 33 2.46 -4.25 3.52
C ALA A 33 3.11 -3.74 2.22
N LYS A 34 2.74 -4.38 1.12
CA LYS A 34 3.21 -4.07 -0.24
C LYS A 34 2.06 -3.68 -1.15
N CYS A 35 2.14 -2.51 -1.76
CA CYS A 35 1.18 -2.07 -2.77
C CYS A 35 1.21 -3.03 -3.98
N LYS A 36 0.08 -3.66 -4.30
CA LYS A 36 -0.05 -4.57 -5.46
C LYS A 36 0.10 -3.82 -6.80
N TRP A 37 0.00 -2.49 -6.79
CA TRP A 37 0.03 -1.66 -7.99
C TRP A 37 1.42 -1.14 -8.33
N CYS A 38 2.10 -0.46 -7.42
CA CYS A 38 3.45 0.06 -7.69
C CYS A 38 4.56 -0.80 -7.09
N GLY A 39 4.25 -1.72 -6.18
CA GLY A 39 5.24 -2.52 -5.47
C GLY A 39 5.89 -1.79 -4.30
N TYR A 40 5.43 -0.58 -3.96
CA TYR A 40 5.85 0.16 -2.77
C TYR A 40 5.64 -0.67 -1.50
N GLU A 41 6.61 -0.67 -0.61
CA GLU A 41 6.60 -1.37 0.67
C GLU A 41 6.69 -0.35 1.78
N GLY A 42 5.83 -0.49 2.78
CA GLY A 42 5.67 0.48 3.84
C GLY A 42 4.81 -0.06 4.98
N MET A 43 4.44 0.83 5.89
CA MET A 43 3.63 0.51 7.06
C MET A 43 2.17 0.83 6.81
N VAL A 44 1.29 0.06 7.46
CA VAL A 44 -0.15 0.31 7.49
C VAL A 44 -0.49 1.10 8.76
N ASP A 45 -1.10 2.27 8.63
CA ASP A 45 -1.58 3.02 9.81
C ASP A 45 -2.86 2.42 10.38
N SER A 46 -3.28 2.97 11.51
CA SER A 46 -4.55 2.65 12.18
C SER A 46 -5.80 2.91 11.31
N GLN A 47 -5.69 3.69 10.24
CA GLN A 47 -6.78 3.92 9.30
C GLN A 47 -6.79 2.89 8.16
N GLY A 48 -5.75 2.07 7.99
CA GLY A 48 -5.65 1.07 6.92
C GLY A 48 -5.03 1.60 5.63
N ASN A 49 -4.30 2.71 5.69
CA ASN A 49 -3.53 3.24 4.57
C ASN A 49 -2.10 2.70 4.59
N LEU A 50 -1.49 2.53 3.41
CA LEU A 50 -0.09 2.14 3.26
C LEU A 50 0.78 3.37 2.97
N PHE A 51 1.80 3.61 3.81
CA PHE A 51 2.76 4.72 3.70
C PHE A 51 4.20 4.28 3.91
#